data_AF-A0A9P1GH60-F1
#
_entry.id   AF-A0A9P1GH60-F1
#
_cell.length_a   1.000
_cell.length_b   1.000
_cell.length_c   1.000
_cell.angle_alpha   90.00
_cell.angle_beta   90.00
_cell.angle_gamma   90.00
#
_symmetry.space_group_name_H-M   'P 1'
#
loop_
_entity.id
_entity.type
_entity.pdbx_description
1 polymer ?
#
loop_
_entity_poly.entity_id
_entity_poly.type
_entity_poly.pdbx_seq_one_letter_code
_entity_poly.pdbx_strand_id
1 'polypeptide(L)'
;MPSWRFLLLLEAANAFNAGTPPRYGLNVLDGKNYPHHPVMLQVPQRSYKIEPGLLTDHCGLKVPQHFDCLNLCNKSKCQSLGPAYNYYRYVPSRRLLCHEHQAYVDARLSHSMVNLPLIDDDYGEHVAVYQSVLRHQARHGAFRVVELGARWGTWGARAVQFLRTVKPQLRYEAFFVEPAKRSCGALRQVMKLNEIRFQLLCNYATPEALLKIMEGLDFVDLIHIDIQFAESTLLAHPGVQELLRSRAARIIVGSHSPQIHQELVEMYRDWIPIFSLPFGFEDCILEILRRKDDDLGASAADWAMVRQRRCFYETPHGGVTNYDGLLILATLGGCQQNLLNE
;
A
#
# COMPACT_ATOMS: atom_id res chain seq x y z
N MET A 1 30.38 -17.46 -22.19
CA MET A 1 30.44 -17.02 -20.78
C MET A 1 29.05 -16.54 -20.39
N PRO A 2 28.36 -17.18 -19.42
CA PRO A 2 27.05 -16.72 -19.00
C PRO A 2 27.20 -15.34 -18.34
N SER A 3 26.39 -14.37 -18.75
CA SER A 3 26.38 -13.05 -18.14
C SER A 3 26.06 -13.16 -16.64
N TRP A 4 26.68 -12.33 -15.80
CA TRP A 4 26.44 -12.21 -14.36
C TRP A 4 24.95 -12.15 -13.95
N ARG A 5 24.05 -11.78 -14.87
CA ARG A 5 22.59 -11.84 -14.68
C ARG A 5 22.04 -13.25 -14.37
N PHE A 6 22.74 -14.32 -14.76
CA PHE A 6 22.28 -15.70 -14.54
C PHE A 6 22.65 -16.27 -13.16
N LEU A 7 23.70 -15.75 -12.52
CA LEU A 7 24.18 -16.23 -11.21
C LEU A 7 23.33 -15.70 -10.04
N LEU A 8 22.84 -14.46 -10.12
CA LEU A 8 21.89 -13.91 -9.13
C LEU A 8 20.53 -14.63 -9.13
N LEU A 9 20.10 -15.19 -10.27
CA LEU A 9 18.88 -15.98 -10.37
C LEU A 9 19.03 -17.39 -9.76
N LEU A 10 20.23 -17.96 -9.78
CA LEU A 10 20.50 -19.30 -9.27
C LEU A 10 20.70 -19.35 -7.75
N GLU A 11 21.27 -18.31 -7.13
CA GLU A 11 21.33 -18.22 -5.66
C GLU A 11 19.95 -17.95 -5.04
N ALA A 12 19.08 -17.20 -5.71
CA ALA A 12 17.67 -17.05 -5.31
C ALA A 12 16.88 -18.38 -5.45
N ALA A 13 17.22 -19.21 -6.45
CA ALA A 13 16.57 -20.50 -6.66
C ALA A 13 16.96 -21.57 -5.63
N ASN A 14 18.14 -21.49 -5.00
CA ASN A 14 18.59 -22.48 -4.02
C ASN A 14 18.04 -22.27 -2.59
N ALA A 15 17.33 -21.17 -2.32
CA ALA A 15 16.57 -20.97 -1.08
C ALA A 15 15.19 -21.66 -1.09
N PHE A 16 14.82 -22.37 -2.16
CA PHE A 16 13.54 -23.07 -2.35
C PHE A 16 13.36 -24.36 -1.51
N ASN A 17 13.93 -24.42 -0.31
CA ASN A 17 13.59 -25.45 0.66
C ASN A 17 12.55 -24.93 1.67
N ALA A 18 11.31 -25.38 1.49
CA ALA A 18 10.22 -25.45 2.47
C ALA A 18 10.05 -24.27 3.45
N GLY A 19 9.30 -23.25 3.02
CA GLY A 19 8.15 -22.75 3.79
C GLY A 19 8.35 -21.58 4.74
N THR A 20 9.57 -21.06 4.93
CA THR A 20 9.74 -19.84 5.74
C THR A 20 9.87 -18.63 4.80
N PRO A 21 9.02 -17.59 4.93
CA PRO A 21 9.19 -16.36 4.17
C PRO A 21 10.60 -15.80 4.42
N PRO A 22 11.23 -15.14 3.42
CA PRO A 22 12.48 -14.44 3.66
C PRO A 22 12.29 -13.50 4.84
N ARG A 23 13.16 -13.63 5.85
CA ARG A 23 13.07 -12.82 7.07
C ARG A 23 13.42 -11.35 6.84
N TYR A 24 13.97 -11.04 5.67
CA TYR A 24 14.47 -9.73 5.33
C TYR A 24 13.90 -9.26 4.00
N GLY A 25 13.57 -7.97 3.93
CA GLY A 25 13.22 -7.27 2.71
C GLY A 25 14.40 -6.44 2.22
N LEU A 26 14.55 -6.35 0.89
CA LEU A 26 15.50 -5.43 0.28
C LEU A 26 15.00 -4.00 0.44
N ASN A 27 15.84 -3.14 1.02
CA ASN A 27 15.70 -1.71 0.87
C ASN A 27 16.47 -1.28 -0.38
N VAL A 28 15.71 -0.73 -1.30
CA VAL A 28 16.11 -0.39 -2.66
C VAL A 28 16.89 0.92 -2.72
N LEU A 29 16.74 1.78 -1.70
CA LEU A 29 17.52 3.01 -1.62
C LEU A 29 18.97 2.74 -1.29
N ASP A 30 19.28 1.78 -0.42
CA ASP A 30 20.66 1.52 0.01
C ASP A 30 21.20 0.13 -0.32
N GLY A 31 20.37 -0.72 -0.92
CA GLY A 31 20.72 -2.08 -1.33
C GLY A 31 20.93 -3.03 -0.14
N LYS A 32 20.53 -2.64 1.08
CA LYS A 32 20.67 -3.48 2.27
C LYS A 32 19.39 -4.27 2.54
N ASN A 33 19.56 -5.36 3.26
CA ASN A 33 18.46 -6.19 3.73
C ASN A 33 18.07 -5.78 5.15
N TYR A 34 16.79 -5.55 5.38
CA TYR A 34 16.23 -5.19 6.68
C TYR A 34 15.22 -6.26 7.14
N PRO A 35 15.17 -6.60 8.44
CA PRO A 35 14.17 -7.55 8.92
C PRO A 35 12.77 -7.08 8.54
N HIS A 36 11.96 -7.99 8.03
CA HIS A 36 10.55 -7.69 7.83
C HIS A 36 9.85 -7.47 9.17
N HIS A 37 8.82 -6.64 9.16
CA HIS A 37 7.96 -6.47 10.30
C HIS A 37 7.27 -7.83 10.57
N PRO A 38 7.13 -8.29 11.83
CA PRO A 38 6.59 -9.62 12.15
C PRO A 38 5.26 -9.94 11.47
N VAL A 39 4.39 -8.95 11.28
CA VAL A 39 3.12 -9.07 10.54
C VAL A 39 3.30 -9.60 9.11
N MET A 40 4.35 -9.19 8.40
CA MET A 40 4.61 -9.57 7.01
C MET A 40 5.05 -11.03 6.92
N LEU A 41 5.71 -11.53 7.98
CA LEU A 41 6.10 -12.93 8.08
C LEU A 41 4.90 -13.87 8.29
N GLN A 42 3.73 -13.33 8.62
CA GLN A 42 2.48 -14.10 8.73
C GLN A 42 1.73 -14.20 7.39
N VAL A 43 2.21 -13.55 6.34
CA VAL A 43 1.62 -13.65 5.00
C VAL A 43 1.96 -15.01 4.40
N PRO A 44 0.96 -15.87 4.08
CA PRO A 44 1.25 -17.15 3.47
C PRO A 44 1.85 -16.97 2.08
N GLN A 45 3.12 -17.33 1.95
CA GLN A 45 3.82 -17.36 0.66
C GLN A 45 3.27 -18.54 -0.15
N ARG A 46 2.69 -18.25 -1.31
CA ARG A 46 2.07 -19.25 -2.19
C ARG A 46 2.59 -19.07 -3.61
N SER A 47 2.59 -20.17 -4.34
CA SER A 47 2.78 -20.12 -5.78
C SER A 47 1.45 -19.81 -6.47
N TYR A 48 1.48 -18.90 -7.43
CA TYR A 48 0.31 -18.49 -8.21
C TYR A 48 0.54 -18.79 -9.68
N LYS A 49 -0.53 -19.20 -10.36
CA LYS A 49 -0.50 -19.35 -11.81
C LYS A 49 -0.26 -17.99 -12.44
N ILE A 50 0.68 -17.92 -13.39
CA ILE A 50 0.91 -16.70 -14.16
C ILE A 50 -0.21 -16.55 -15.19
N GLU A 51 -0.90 -15.41 -15.13
CA GLU A 51 -1.98 -15.06 -16.04
C GLU A 51 -1.59 -13.79 -16.80
N PRO A 52 -1.36 -13.87 -18.13
CA PRO A 52 -0.98 -12.69 -18.91
C PRO A 52 -1.98 -11.55 -18.73
N GLY A 53 -1.49 -10.37 -18.35
CA GLY A 53 -2.33 -9.19 -18.13
C GLY A 53 -2.84 -9.03 -16.70
N LEU A 54 -2.59 -9.98 -15.80
CA LEU A 54 -2.99 -9.94 -14.39
C LEU A 54 -1.78 -10.12 -13.48
N LEU A 55 -1.52 -9.12 -12.64
CA LEU A 55 -0.63 -9.27 -11.51
C LEU A 55 -1.33 -10.05 -10.42
N THR A 56 -0.57 -10.87 -9.70
CA THR A 56 -0.99 -11.42 -8.42
C THR A 56 -0.08 -10.85 -7.34
N ASP A 57 -0.68 -10.18 -6.37
CA ASP A 57 0.03 -9.60 -5.22
C ASP A 57 0.41 -10.69 -4.21
N HIS A 58 1.25 -10.37 -3.22
CA HIS A 58 1.76 -11.34 -2.23
C HIS A 58 0.65 -11.97 -1.36
N CYS A 59 -0.46 -11.27 -1.15
CA CYS A 59 -1.66 -11.83 -0.50
C CYS A 59 -2.59 -12.63 -1.44
N GLY A 60 -2.21 -12.79 -2.72
CA GLY A 60 -3.02 -13.48 -3.72
C GLY A 60 -4.07 -12.60 -4.40
N LEU A 61 -4.03 -11.29 -4.17
CA LEU A 61 -4.94 -10.34 -4.81
C LEU A 61 -4.60 -10.22 -6.29
N LYS A 62 -5.56 -10.44 -7.17
CA LYS A 62 -5.38 -10.27 -8.61
C LYS A 62 -5.70 -8.84 -9.03
N VAL A 63 -4.81 -8.21 -9.80
CA VAL A 63 -4.99 -6.84 -10.28
C VAL A 63 -4.66 -6.80 -11.78
N PRO A 64 -5.51 -6.20 -12.63
CA PRO A 64 -5.14 -5.96 -14.02
C PRO A 64 -3.82 -5.17 -14.10
N GLN A 65 -2.82 -5.72 -14.78
CA GLN A 65 -1.45 -5.19 -14.72
C GLN A 65 -1.36 -3.72 -15.11
N HIS A 66 -2.20 -3.28 -16.04
CA HIS A 66 -2.21 -1.90 -16.54
C HIS A 66 -2.68 -0.86 -15.52
N PHE A 67 -3.19 -1.28 -14.35
CA PHE A 67 -3.50 -0.35 -13.26
C PHE A 67 -2.26 0.12 -12.51
N ASP A 68 -1.21 -0.70 -12.40
CA ASP A 68 0.04 -0.37 -11.68
C ASP A 68 1.30 -0.42 -12.58
N CYS A 69 1.29 -1.23 -13.63
CA CYS A 69 2.42 -1.45 -14.53
C CYS A 69 2.33 -0.60 -15.80
N LEU A 70 2.66 0.69 -15.66
CA LEU A 70 2.68 1.62 -16.80
C LEU A 70 3.57 1.14 -17.96
N ASN A 71 4.69 0.47 -17.67
CA ASN A 71 5.63 -0.04 -18.68
C ASN A 71 5.05 -1.21 -19.50
N LEU A 72 4.05 -1.92 -18.98
CA LEU A 72 3.42 -3.09 -19.62
C LEU A 72 2.10 -2.73 -20.32
N CYS A 73 1.87 -1.44 -20.46
CA CYS A 73 0.64 -0.89 -21.00
C CYS A 73 0.92 -0.32 -22.38
N ASN A 74 0.08 -0.68 -23.35
CA ASN A 74 0.12 -0.01 -24.65
C ASN A 74 -0.11 1.50 -24.43
N LYS A 75 0.70 2.36 -25.06
CA LYS A 75 0.69 3.82 -24.85
C LYS A 75 -0.73 4.42 -24.91
N SER A 76 -1.58 3.91 -25.80
CA SER A 76 -2.98 4.34 -25.94
C SER A 76 -3.87 4.06 -24.70
N LYS A 77 -3.56 3.05 -23.90
CA LYS A 77 -4.30 2.69 -22.67
C LYS A 77 -3.80 3.43 -21.42
N CYS A 78 -2.54 3.88 -21.42
CA CYS A 78 -1.89 4.48 -20.23
C CYS A 78 -1.54 5.96 -20.31
N GLN A 79 -1.54 6.58 -21.50
CA GLN A 79 -1.40 8.04 -21.64
C GLN A 79 -2.43 8.82 -20.80
N SER A 80 -3.57 8.22 -20.49
CA SER A 80 -4.67 8.83 -19.75
C SER A 80 -4.58 8.68 -18.22
N LEU A 81 -3.54 8.05 -17.67
CA LEU A 81 -3.35 8.02 -16.20
C LEU A 81 -2.79 9.37 -15.71
N GLY A 82 -2.11 10.15 -16.55
CA GLY A 82 -1.60 11.47 -16.18
C GLY A 82 -0.21 11.42 -15.52
N PRO A 83 0.48 12.57 -15.45
CA PRO A 83 1.89 12.65 -15.03
C PRO A 83 2.13 12.27 -13.57
N ALA A 84 1.13 12.37 -12.69
CA ALA A 84 1.26 11.99 -11.27
C ALA A 84 1.69 10.52 -11.09
N TYR A 85 1.34 9.62 -12.01
CA TYR A 85 1.70 8.20 -11.94
C TYR A 85 3.13 7.89 -12.42
N ASN A 86 3.84 8.90 -12.93
CA ASN A 86 5.23 8.75 -13.32
C ASN A 86 6.17 8.71 -12.10
N TYR A 87 5.75 9.15 -10.91
CA TYR A 87 6.57 9.05 -9.70
C TYR A 87 7.06 7.63 -9.45
N TYR A 88 6.21 6.62 -9.63
CA TYR A 88 6.60 5.22 -9.52
C TYR A 88 7.63 4.76 -10.58
N ARG A 89 7.90 5.55 -11.65
CA ARG A 89 9.07 5.30 -12.54
C ARG A 89 10.39 5.47 -11.77
N TYR A 90 10.33 6.28 -10.74
CA TYR A 90 11.49 6.80 -10.05
C TYR A 90 11.57 6.37 -8.61
N VAL A 91 10.50 5.81 -8.02
CA VAL A 91 10.55 5.21 -6.69
C VAL A 91 10.24 3.72 -6.74
N PRO A 92 11.16 2.88 -6.23
CA PRO A 92 11.04 1.45 -6.19
C PRO A 92 9.95 1.12 -5.20
N SER A 93 8.78 0.84 -5.76
CA SER A 93 7.49 0.70 -5.10
C SER A 93 6.87 -0.63 -5.57
N ARG A 94 5.54 -0.72 -5.54
CA ARG A 94 4.72 -1.74 -6.23
C ARG A 94 5.15 -2.09 -7.66
N ARG A 95 5.93 -1.25 -8.35
CA ARG A 95 6.49 -1.58 -9.66
C ARG A 95 7.49 -2.72 -9.69
N LEU A 96 8.18 -3.07 -8.59
CA LEU A 96 9.04 -4.25 -8.63
C LEU A 96 8.22 -5.49 -9.00
N LEU A 97 7.01 -5.63 -8.43
CA LEU A 97 6.09 -6.71 -8.76
C LEU A 97 5.73 -6.74 -10.26
N CYS A 98 5.61 -5.57 -10.91
CA CYS A 98 5.42 -5.48 -12.35
C CYS A 98 6.60 -6.05 -13.14
N HIS A 99 7.82 -5.71 -12.73
CA HIS A 99 9.04 -6.19 -13.39
C HIS A 99 9.24 -7.69 -13.19
N GLU A 100 9.00 -8.19 -11.98
CA GLU A 100 9.03 -9.62 -11.68
C GLU A 100 7.98 -10.38 -12.51
N HIS A 101 6.74 -9.89 -12.54
CA HIS A 101 5.68 -10.50 -13.35
C HIS A 101 6.06 -10.54 -14.84
N GLN A 102 6.56 -9.43 -15.40
CA GLN A 102 6.98 -9.39 -16.79
C GLN A 102 8.11 -10.39 -17.07
N ALA A 103 9.11 -10.46 -16.19
CA ALA A 103 10.21 -11.40 -16.31
C ALA A 103 9.70 -12.86 -16.32
N TYR A 104 8.72 -13.19 -15.48
CA TYR A 104 8.10 -14.50 -15.45
C TYR A 104 7.32 -14.83 -16.73
N VAL A 105 6.56 -13.87 -17.26
CA VAL A 105 5.84 -14.01 -18.53
C VAL A 105 6.82 -14.24 -19.69
N ASP A 106 7.88 -13.45 -19.77
CA ASP A 106 8.90 -13.56 -20.84
C ASP A 106 9.67 -14.88 -20.76
N ALA A 107 9.94 -15.36 -19.54
CA ALA A 107 10.55 -16.65 -19.30
C ALA A 107 9.58 -17.84 -19.53
N ARG A 108 8.31 -17.59 -19.87
CA ARG A 108 7.25 -18.60 -20.07
C ARG A 108 7.08 -19.53 -18.86
N LEU A 109 7.25 -19.00 -17.65
CA LEU A 109 6.97 -19.77 -16.45
C LEU A 109 5.46 -19.96 -16.32
N SER A 110 5.06 -21.11 -15.78
CA SER A 110 3.64 -21.40 -15.52
C SER A 110 3.17 -20.84 -14.18
N HIS A 111 4.09 -20.67 -13.23
CA HIS A 111 3.82 -20.18 -11.91
C HIS A 111 4.89 -19.20 -11.43
N SER A 112 4.50 -18.27 -10.57
CA SER A 112 5.39 -17.38 -9.84
C SER A 112 5.21 -17.61 -8.33
N MET A 113 6.24 -17.29 -7.56
CA MET A 113 6.13 -17.11 -6.11
C MET A 113 6.37 -15.63 -5.85
N VAL A 114 5.37 -14.95 -5.32
CA VAL A 114 5.42 -13.50 -5.13
C VAL A 114 6.12 -13.21 -3.82
N ASN A 115 7.25 -12.50 -3.90
CA ASN A 115 8.03 -12.11 -2.73
C ASN A 115 7.21 -11.18 -1.81
N LEU A 116 7.60 -11.13 -0.53
CA LEU A 116 7.16 -10.05 0.36
C LEU A 116 7.57 -8.69 -0.23
N PRO A 117 6.80 -7.62 0.01
CA PRO A 117 7.06 -6.32 -0.58
C PRO A 117 8.41 -5.76 -0.13
N LEU A 118 8.99 -4.90 -0.95
CA LEU A 118 10.20 -4.17 -0.61
C LEU A 118 10.00 -3.28 0.62
N ILE A 119 11.10 -2.85 1.25
CA ILE A 119 11.01 -1.72 2.18
C ILE A 119 11.05 -0.43 1.35
N ASP A 120 9.86 0.13 1.12
CA ASP A 120 9.62 1.35 0.35
C ASP A 120 8.64 2.28 1.09
N ASP A 121 8.07 3.26 0.37
CA ASP A 121 7.08 4.22 0.84
C ASP A 121 5.75 3.55 1.23
N ASP A 122 5.29 2.57 0.45
CA ASP A 122 4.06 1.82 0.66
C ASP A 122 4.19 0.78 1.81
N TYR A 123 5.42 0.41 2.22
CA TYR A 123 5.67 -0.67 3.19
C TYR A 123 4.99 -0.44 4.55
N GLY A 124 5.02 0.80 5.06
CA GLY A 124 4.37 1.15 6.33
C GLY A 124 2.85 0.93 6.29
N GLU A 125 2.23 1.25 5.15
CA GLU A 125 0.80 1.03 4.93
C GLU A 125 0.47 -0.46 4.83
N HIS A 126 1.27 -1.25 4.10
CA HIS A 126 1.13 -2.71 4.05
C HIS A 126 1.14 -3.33 5.46
N VAL A 127 2.12 -2.95 6.28
CA VAL A 127 2.23 -3.40 7.67
C VAL A 127 0.97 -3.04 8.46
N ALA A 128 0.49 -1.80 8.35
CA ALA A 128 -0.67 -1.33 9.09
C ALA A 128 -1.97 -2.00 8.64
N VAL A 129 -2.16 -2.23 7.33
CA VAL A 129 -3.31 -2.95 6.78
C VAL A 129 -3.36 -4.38 7.32
N TYR A 130 -2.24 -5.09 7.30
CA TYR A 130 -2.18 -6.48 7.75
C TYR A 130 -2.31 -6.61 9.27
N GLN A 131 -1.73 -5.68 10.02
CA GLN A 131 -1.91 -5.62 11.46
C GLN A 131 -3.39 -5.42 11.81
N SER A 132 -4.13 -4.57 11.11
CA SER A 132 -5.57 -4.37 11.35
C SER A 132 -6.35 -5.67 11.13
N VAL A 133 -6.06 -6.41 10.05
CA VAL A 133 -6.69 -7.72 9.76
C VAL A 133 -6.39 -8.74 10.86
N LEU A 134 -5.12 -8.86 11.28
CA LEU A 134 -4.72 -9.82 12.31
C LEU A 134 -5.28 -9.47 13.68
N ARG A 135 -5.35 -8.18 14.03
CA ARG A 135 -5.87 -7.69 15.31
C ARG A 135 -7.40 -7.72 15.41
N HIS A 136 -8.12 -7.84 14.30
CA HIS A 136 -9.58 -7.95 14.35
C HIS A 136 -10.03 -9.09 15.26
N GLN A 137 -10.90 -8.75 16.21
CA GLN A 137 -11.48 -9.68 17.16
C GLN A 137 -12.88 -10.09 16.72
N ALA A 138 -13.16 -11.40 16.75
CA ALA A 138 -14.43 -11.98 16.28
C ALA A 138 -15.69 -11.39 16.93
N ARG A 139 -15.58 -10.84 18.16
CA ARG A 139 -16.69 -10.16 18.85
C ARG A 139 -17.25 -8.94 18.11
N HIS A 140 -16.49 -8.36 17.18
CA HIS A 140 -16.95 -7.24 16.34
C HIS A 140 -17.72 -7.71 15.09
N GLY A 141 -17.87 -9.04 14.92
CA GLY A 141 -18.78 -9.70 13.97
C GLY A 141 -18.29 -9.75 12.51
N ALA A 142 -17.84 -8.62 11.98
CA ALA A 142 -17.27 -8.51 10.64
C ALA A 142 -16.09 -7.55 10.65
N PHE A 143 -15.05 -7.85 9.87
CA PHE A 143 -13.96 -6.92 9.60
C PHE A 143 -14.45 -5.80 8.69
N ARG A 144 -14.35 -4.54 9.14
CA ARG A 144 -14.83 -3.39 8.37
C ARG A 144 -13.69 -2.50 7.94
N VAL A 145 -13.63 -2.21 6.64
CA VAL A 145 -12.64 -1.32 6.04
C VAL A 145 -13.31 -0.24 5.21
N VAL A 146 -12.86 1.00 5.40
CA VAL A 146 -13.24 2.16 4.59
C VAL A 146 -11.98 2.68 3.91
N GLU A 147 -12.04 2.95 2.60
CA GLU A 147 -10.94 3.56 1.84
C GLU A 147 -11.47 4.79 1.10
N LEU A 148 -10.91 5.96 1.42
CA LEU A 148 -11.25 7.25 0.83
C LEU A 148 -10.16 7.64 -0.16
N GLY A 149 -10.54 7.88 -1.42
CA GLY A 149 -9.60 8.04 -2.53
C GLY A 149 -9.04 6.71 -3.00
N ALA A 150 -9.93 5.73 -3.17
CA ALA A 150 -9.55 4.33 -3.29
C ALA A 150 -8.79 3.96 -4.56
N ARG A 151 -8.82 4.79 -5.61
CA ARG A 151 -8.31 4.46 -6.95
C ARG A 151 -8.94 3.15 -7.47
N TRP A 152 -8.21 2.04 -7.45
CA TRP A 152 -8.72 0.73 -7.83
C TRP A 152 -9.12 -0.16 -6.63
N GLY A 153 -9.11 0.39 -5.41
CA GLY A 153 -9.36 -0.28 -4.14
C GLY A 153 -8.08 -0.84 -3.53
N THR A 154 -6.99 -0.08 -3.59
CA THR A 154 -5.62 -0.55 -3.33
C THR A 154 -5.50 -1.23 -1.97
N TRP A 155 -5.97 -0.55 -0.93
CA TRP A 155 -5.71 -0.96 0.45
C TRP A 155 -6.84 -1.81 1.01
N GLY A 156 -8.09 -1.47 0.72
CA GLY A 156 -9.26 -2.23 1.11
C GLY A 156 -9.32 -3.60 0.45
N ALA A 157 -8.96 -3.73 -0.84
CA ALA A 157 -8.91 -5.03 -1.50
C ALA A 157 -7.83 -5.93 -0.89
N ARG A 158 -6.64 -5.38 -0.59
CA ARG A 158 -5.56 -6.10 0.09
C ARG A 158 -5.96 -6.56 1.49
N ALA A 159 -6.62 -5.70 2.27
CA ALA A 159 -7.16 -6.06 3.57
C ALA A 159 -8.11 -7.26 3.47
N VAL A 160 -9.10 -7.19 2.57
CA VAL A 160 -10.09 -8.27 2.40
C VAL A 160 -9.43 -9.57 1.91
N GLN A 161 -8.54 -9.47 0.94
CA GLN A 161 -7.87 -10.65 0.39
C GLN A 161 -6.96 -11.32 1.43
N PHE A 162 -6.20 -10.53 2.18
CA PHE A 162 -5.40 -11.03 3.28
C PHE A 162 -6.29 -11.66 4.37
N LEU A 163 -7.40 -11.01 4.74
CA LEU A 163 -8.36 -11.55 5.69
C LEU A 163 -8.89 -12.93 5.26
N ARG A 164 -9.34 -13.09 4.01
CA ARG A 164 -9.82 -14.39 3.49
C ARG A 164 -8.74 -15.46 3.57
N THR A 165 -7.48 -15.06 3.47
CA THR A 165 -6.33 -15.97 3.52
C THR A 165 -6.05 -16.45 4.94
N VAL A 166 -6.10 -15.57 5.95
CA VAL A 166 -5.74 -15.91 7.34
C VAL A 166 -6.92 -16.23 8.25
N LYS A 167 -8.13 -15.78 7.90
CA LYS A 167 -9.38 -15.92 8.67
C LYS A 167 -10.57 -16.16 7.70
N PRO A 168 -10.58 -17.26 6.93
CA PRO A 168 -11.54 -17.49 5.83
C PRO A 168 -13.03 -17.50 6.25
N GLN A 169 -13.32 -17.80 7.52
CA GLN A 169 -14.66 -17.84 8.10
C GLN A 169 -15.19 -16.47 8.51
N LEU A 170 -14.32 -15.45 8.62
CA LEU A 170 -14.73 -14.15 9.09
C LEU A 170 -15.41 -13.35 7.97
N ARG A 171 -16.54 -12.73 8.31
CA ARG A 171 -17.23 -11.81 7.40
C ARG A 171 -16.49 -10.49 7.30
N TYR A 172 -16.71 -9.77 6.21
CA TYR A 172 -16.19 -8.42 6.05
C TYR A 172 -17.23 -7.49 5.41
N GLU A 173 -17.01 -6.20 5.61
CA GLU A 173 -17.72 -5.11 4.95
C GLU A 173 -16.68 -4.10 4.43
N ALA A 174 -16.69 -3.83 3.12
CA ALA A 174 -15.71 -2.96 2.48
C ALA A 174 -16.42 -1.79 1.79
N PHE A 175 -15.99 -0.58 2.14
CA PHE A 175 -16.56 0.67 1.64
C PHE A 175 -15.47 1.48 0.95
N PHE A 176 -15.77 1.96 -0.24
CA PHE A 176 -14.82 2.72 -1.04
C PHE A 176 -15.44 4.03 -1.49
N VAL A 177 -14.65 5.10 -1.46
CA VAL A 177 -15.02 6.41 -2.02
C VAL A 177 -13.97 6.81 -3.05
N GLU A 178 -14.41 7.15 -4.26
CA GLU A 178 -13.51 7.49 -5.36
C GLU A 178 -14.21 8.45 -6.34
N PRO A 179 -13.76 9.71 -6.48
CA PRO A 179 -14.43 10.67 -7.35
C PRO A 179 -14.19 10.41 -8.85
N ALA A 180 -13.04 9.85 -9.23
CA ALA A 180 -12.70 9.68 -10.63
C ALA A 180 -13.45 8.49 -11.24
N LYS A 181 -14.33 8.77 -12.22
CA LYS A 181 -15.13 7.76 -12.94
C LYS A 181 -14.30 6.57 -13.45
N ARG A 182 -13.08 6.83 -13.94
CA ARG A 182 -12.15 5.78 -14.40
C ARG A 182 -11.71 4.87 -13.26
N SER A 183 -11.26 5.44 -12.16
CA SER A 183 -10.83 4.73 -10.95
C SER A 183 -12.00 3.90 -10.39
N CYS A 184 -13.19 4.48 -10.33
CA CYS A 184 -14.42 3.75 -10.03
C CYS A 184 -14.68 2.53 -10.94
N GLY A 185 -14.38 2.63 -12.23
CA GLY A 185 -14.45 1.50 -13.16
C GLY A 185 -13.39 0.44 -12.86
N ALA A 186 -12.16 0.87 -12.62
CA ALA A 186 -11.03 0.01 -12.26
C ALA A 186 -11.30 -0.76 -10.95
N LEU A 187 -11.84 -0.07 -9.94
CA LEU A 187 -12.21 -0.67 -8.67
C LEU A 187 -13.25 -1.78 -8.85
N ARG A 188 -14.34 -1.52 -9.58
CA ARG A 188 -15.34 -2.57 -9.88
C ARG A 188 -14.72 -3.77 -10.58
N GLN A 189 -13.74 -3.55 -11.47
CA GLN A 189 -13.04 -4.62 -12.15
C GLN A 189 -12.19 -5.46 -11.17
N VAL A 190 -11.42 -4.83 -10.28
CA VAL A 190 -10.64 -5.53 -9.24
C VAL A 190 -11.55 -6.31 -8.30
N MET A 191 -12.63 -5.70 -7.81
CA MET A 191 -13.55 -6.36 -6.90
C MET A 191 -14.23 -7.56 -7.55
N LYS A 192 -14.66 -7.44 -8.82
CA LYS A 192 -15.23 -8.56 -9.59
C LYS A 192 -14.22 -9.68 -9.78
N LEU A 193 -12.97 -9.35 -10.13
CA LEU A 193 -11.91 -10.34 -10.38
C LEU A 193 -11.57 -11.19 -9.15
N ASN A 194 -11.74 -10.61 -7.95
CA ASN A 194 -11.41 -11.25 -6.67
C ASN A 194 -12.65 -11.67 -5.87
N GLU A 195 -13.86 -11.56 -6.46
CA GLU A 195 -15.13 -11.87 -5.79
C GLU A 195 -15.29 -11.12 -4.44
N ILE A 196 -14.82 -9.87 -4.39
CA ILE A 196 -14.94 -9.03 -3.21
C ILE A 196 -16.29 -8.33 -3.26
N ARG A 197 -17.08 -8.45 -2.18
CA ARG A 197 -18.33 -7.70 -1.99
C ARG A 197 -18.02 -6.33 -1.40
N PHE A 198 -18.63 -5.28 -1.94
CA PHE A 198 -18.26 -3.92 -1.56
C PHE A 198 -19.41 -2.94 -1.78
N GLN A 199 -19.28 -1.77 -1.15
CA GLN A 199 -20.04 -0.58 -1.45
C GLN A 199 -19.10 0.48 -2.02
N LEU A 200 -19.51 1.16 -3.09
CA LEU A 200 -18.70 2.16 -3.78
C LEU A 200 -19.50 3.44 -3.98
N LEU A 201 -19.00 4.54 -3.43
CA LEU A 201 -19.45 5.88 -3.72
C LEU A 201 -18.52 6.51 -4.76
N CYS A 202 -19.04 6.70 -5.98
CA CYS A 202 -18.31 7.40 -7.05
C CYS A 202 -18.48 8.91 -6.94
N ASN A 203 -17.94 9.50 -5.88
CA ASN A 203 -18.00 10.94 -5.59
C ASN A 203 -16.79 11.35 -4.72
N TYR A 204 -16.66 12.64 -4.43
CA TYR A 204 -15.67 13.14 -3.50
C TYR A 204 -15.90 12.60 -2.08
N ALA A 205 -14.80 12.35 -1.37
CA ALA A 205 -14.82 12.03 0.04
C ALA A 205 -15.05 13.31 0.85
N THR A 206 -16.30 13.53 1.26
CA THR A 206 -16.69 14.64 2.14
C THR A 206 -16.96 14.14 3.56
N PRO A 207 -16.97 15.02 4.57
CA PRO A 207 -17.41 14.64 5.91
C PRO A 207 -18.77 13.93 5.93
N GLU A 208 -19.74 14.44 5.17
CA GLU A 208 -21.10 13.87 5.10
C GLU A 208 -21.10 12.48 4.49
N ALA A 209 -20.28 12.25 3.46
CA ALA A 209 -20.13 10.94 2.84
C ALA A 209 -19.58 9.91 3.85
N LEU A 210 -18.52 10.27 4.59
CA LEU A 210 -17.94 9.39 5.61
C LEU A 210 -18.93 9.14 6.76
N LEU A 211 -19.58 10.19 7.27
CA LEU A 211 -20.59 10.07 8.33
C LEU A 211 -21.72 9.13 7.92
N LYS A 212 -22.22 9.25 6.68
CA LYS A 212 -23.27 8.39 6.13
C LYS A 212 -22.82 6.93 6.00
N ILE A 213 -21.59 6.68 5.54
CA ILE A 213 -21.03 5.33 5.48
C ILE A 213 -21.00 4.69 6.88
N MET A 214 -20.65 5.49 7.88
CA MET A 214 -20.43 5.03 9.25
C MET A 214 -21.71 4.98 10.10
N GLU A 215 -22.82 5.57 9.66
CA GLU A 215 -24.09 5.64 10.41
C GLU A 215 -24.60 4.26 10.84
N GLY A 216 -24.50 3.27 9.95
CA GLY A 216 -24.89 1.89 10.21
C GLY A 216 -23.79 0.98 10.76
N LEU A 217 -22.63 1.53 11.10
CA LEU A 217 -21.48 0.76 11.55
C LEU A 217 -21.20 1.04 13.03
N ASP A 218 -21.19 -0.02 13.83
CA ASP A 218 -20.83 0.06 15.25
C ASP A 218 -19.33 0.31 15.43
N PHE A 219 -18.50 -0.25 14.55
CA PHE A 219 -17.05 -0.22 14.64
C PHE A 219 -16.37 -0.45 13.28
N VAL A 220 -15.27 0.25 13.03
CA VAL A 220 -14.44 0.14 11.82
C VAL A 220 -13.00 -0.17 12.18
N ASP A 221 -12.47 -1.28 11.66
CA ASP A 221 -11.14 -1.77 11.95
C ASP A 221 -10.04 -0.96 11.26
N LEU A 222 -10.34 -0.40 10.10
CA LEU A 222 -9.38 0.36 9.30
C LEU A 222 -10.10 1.41 8.44
N ILE A 223 -9.61 2.65 8.53
CA ILE A 223 -9.94 3.71 7.57
C ILE A 223 -8.65 4.17 6.90
N HIS A 224 -8.57 4.00 5.59
CA HIS A 224 -7.49 4.52 4.76
C HIS A 224 -7.96 5.80 4.07
N ILE A 225 -7.12 6.84 4.07
CA ILE A 225 -7.46 8.19 3.59
C ILE A 225 -6.32 8.71 2.72
N ASP A 226 -6.58 8.84 1.43
CA ASP A 226 -5.67 9.42 0.44
C ASP A 226 -6.52 10.23 -0.55
N ILE A 227 -6.86 11.47 -0.17
CA ILE A 227 -7.87 12.28 -0.87
C ILE A 227 -7.31 13.58 -1.41
N GLN A 228 -5.99 13.63 -1.61
CA GLN A 228 -5.26 14.65 -2.33
C GLN A 228 -5.57 16.07 -1.81
N PHE A 229 -4.95 16.42 -0.68
CA PHE A 229 -5.03 17.72 0.01
C PHE A 229 -6.33 18.00 0.77
N ALA A 230 -7.34 17.13 0.66
CA ALA A 230 -8.61 17.29 1.38
C ALA A 230 -8.59 16.67 2.80
N GLU A 231 -7.46 16.09 3.23
CA GLU A 231 -7.35 15.33 4.47
C GLU A 231 -7.63 16.18 5.70
N SER A 232 -6.99 17.34 5.82
CA SER A 232 -7.17 18.21 7.00
C SER A 232 -8.61 18.72 7.11
N THR A 233 -9.25 19.08 5.99
CA THR A 233 -10.65 19.53 5.98
C THR A 233 -11.59 18.42 6.40
N LEU A 234 -11.43 17.20 5.87
CA LEU A 234 -12.25 16.06 6.24
C LEU A 234 -12.08 15.68 7.72
N LEU A 235 -10.83 15.63 8.19
CA LEU A 235 -10.50 15.19 9.54
C LEU A 235 -10.69 16.27 10.62
N ALA A 236 -10.76 17.54 10.25
CA ALA A 236 -11.11 18.65 11.15
C ALA A 236 -12.62 18.71 11.47
N HIS A 237 -13.47 18.02 10.69
CA HIS A 237 -14.91 18.09 10.89
C HIS A 237 -15.31 17.47 12.25
N PRO A 238 -16.00 18.19 13.16
CA PRO A 238 -16.26 17.73 14.52
C PRO A 238 -16.99 16.38 14.59
N GLY A 239 -17.99 16.17 13.73
CA GLY A 239 -18.71 14.90 13.67
C GLY A 239 -17.83 13.74 13.21
N VAL A 240 -16.86 13.99 12.33
CA VAL A 240 -15.91 12.95 11.88
C VAL A 240 -14.96 12.61 13.03
N GLN A 241 -14.42 13.61 13.73
CA GLN A 241 -13.54 13.36 14.87
C GLN A 241 -14.21 12.54 15.97
N GLU A 242 -15.44 12.90 16.35
CA GLU A 242 -16.19 12.17 17.38
C GLU A 242 -16.42 10.72 16.97
N LEU A 243 -16.78 10.51 15.72
CA LEU A 243 -17.00 9.19 15.16
C LEU A 243 -15.71 8.37 15.09
N LEU A 244 -14.60 8.96 14.68
CA LEU A 244 -13.30 8.27 14.65
C LEU A 244 -12.86 7.87 16.05
N ARG A 245 -12.99 8.76 17.04
CA ARG A 245 -12.64 8.47 18.44
C ARG A 245 -13.47 7.34 19.03
N SER A 246 -14.76 7.30 18.72
CA SER A 246 -15.69 6.33 19.31
C SER A 246 -15.77 5.00 18.56
N ARG A 247 -15.49 4.97 17.25
CA ARG A 247 -15.79 3.80 16.39
C ARG A 247 -14.63 3.31 15.52
N ALA A 248 -13.52 4.02 15.39
CA ALA A 248 -12.41 3.57 14.55
C ALA A 248 -11.26 2.97 15.38
N ALA A 249 -10.71 1.84 14.92
CA ALA A 249 -9.52 1.25 15.54
C ALA A 249 -8.24 1.95 15.07
N ARG A 250 -8.18 2.24 13.76
CA ARG A 250 -6.98 2.72 13.08
C ARG A 250 -7.34 3.59 11.88
N ILE A 251 -6.54 4.64 11.70
CA ILE A 251 -6.53 5.42 10.47
C ILE A 251 -5.13 5.44 9.84
N ILE A 252 -5.09 5.37 8.52
CA ILE A 252 -3.89 5.55 7.69
C ILE A 252 -4.17 6.76 6.80
N VAL A 253 -3.29 7.75 6.80
CA VAL A 253 -3.51 9.02 6.09
C VAL A 253 -2.29 9.36 5.24
N GLY A 254 -2.50 9.48 3.92
CA GLY A 254 -1.57 10.14 3.00
C GLY A 254 -1.73 11.66 3.14
N SER A 255 -0.73 12.37 3.66
CA SER A 255 -0.92 13.77 4.10
C SER A 255 -0.82 14.83 2.99
N HIS A 256 -0.18 14.50 1.87
CA HIS A 256 0.04 15.32 0.67
C HIS A 256 0.70 16.70 0.85
N SER A 257 0.98 17.17 2.07
CA SER A 257 1.81 18.35 2.31
C SER A 257 2.39 18.37 3.73
N PRO A 258 3.49 19.11 3.97
CA PRO A 258 4.03 19.29 5.32
C PRO A 258 3.03 19.96 6.26
N GLN A 259 2.24 20.92 5.76
CA GLN A 259 1.26 21.66 6.53
C GLN A 259 0.14 20.73 7.02
N ILE A 260 -0.47 19.95 6.12
CA ILE A 260 -1.50 18.97 6.48
C ILE A 260 -0.94 17.95 7.46
N HIS A 261 0.30 17.45 7.24
CA HIS A 261 0.92 16.49 8.15
C HIS A 261 1.03 17.05 9.59
N GLN A 262 1.52 18.28 9.73
CA GLN A 262 1.65 18.96 11.02
C GLN A 262 0.28 19.19 11.68
N GLU A 263 -0.72 19.64 10.91
CA GLU A 263 -2.09 19.86 11.38
C GLU A 263 -2.70 18.56 11.93
N LEU A 264 -2.53 17.44 11.22
CA LEU A 264 -3.06 16.14 11.65
C LEU A 264 -2.35 15.61 12.90
N VAL A 265 -1.02 15.78 13.00
CA VAL A 265 -0.26 15.39 14.21
C VAL A 265 -0.77 16.14 15.44
N GLU A 266 -1.00 17.46 15.34
CA GLU A 266 -1.54 18.24 16.47
C GLU A 266 -3.00 17.85 16.79
N MET A 267 -3.83 17.69 15.75
CA MET A 267 -5.25 17.39 15.89
C MET A 267 -5.53 16.05 16.57
N TYR A 268 -4.67 15.06 16.32
CA TYR A 268 -4.79 13.70 16.85
C TYR A 268 -3.70 13.35 17.88
N ARG A 269 -3.19 14.33 18.61
CA ARG A 269 -2.16 14.13 19.65
C ARG A 269 -2.57 13.17 20.78
N ASP A 270 -3.86 12.94 20.96
CA ASP A 270 -4.45 11.97 21.91
C ASP A 270 -4.48 10.53 21.37
N TRP A 271 -4.18 10.33 20.09
CA TRP A 271 -4.05 9.02 19.46
C TRP A 271 -2.62 8.49 19.58
N ILE A 272 -2.45 7.17 19.43
CA ILE A 272 -1.14 6.55 19.44
C ILE A 272 -0.55 6.62 18.02
N PRO A 273 0.55 7.35 17.80
CA PRO A 273 1.26 7.31 16.54
C PRO A 273 1.98 5.97 16.39
N ILE A 274 1.59 5.17 15.40
CA ILE A 274 2.25 3.91 15.05
C ILE A 274 3.42 4.20 14.10
N PHE A 275 3.18 5.08 13.13
CA PHE A 275 4.17 5.47 12.14
C PHE A 275 3.87 6.88 11.65
N SER A 276 4.91 7.70 11.52
CA SER A 276 4.80 9.07 11.01
C SER A 276 6.03 9.34 10.15
N LEU A 277 5.76 9.62 8.89
CA LEU A 277 6.74 10.10 7.92
C LEU A 277 6.16 11.36 7.29
N PRO A 278 6.72 12.55 7.56
CA PRO A 278 6.25 13.78 6.93
C PRO A 278 6.33 13.70 5.41
N PHE A 279 5.52 14.51 4.73
CA PHE A 279 5.72 14.80 3.33
C PHE A 279 7.11 15.43 3.15
N GLY A 280 7.89 14.97 2.17
CA GLY A 280 9.16 15.59 1.90
C GLY A 280 9.88 15.07 0.68
N PHE A 281 10.99 15.73 0.37
CA PHE A 281 11.94 15.34 -0.68
C PHE A 281 11.39 15.28 -2.10
N GLU A 282 10.11 15.61 -2.36
CA GLU A 282 9.55 15.73 -3.71
C GLU A 282 10.51 16.48 -4.64
N ASP A 283 10.84 17.73 -4.28
CA ASP A 283 11.71 18.56 -5.11
C ASP A 283 13.09 17.94 -5.32
N CYS A 284 13.68 17.35 -4.28
CA CYS A 284 14.98 16.72 -4.41
C CYS A 284 14.94 15.48 -5.32
N ILE A 285 13.96 14.60 -5.11
CA ILE A 285 13.75 13.37 -5.88
C ILE A 285 13.47 13.74 -7.33
N LEU A 286 12.58 14.69 -7.58
CA LEU A 286 12.27 15.17 -8.92
C LEU A 286 13.47 15.87 -9.57
N GLU A 287 14.27 16.66 -8.86
CA GLU A 287 15.48 17.28 -9.42
C GLU A 287 16.51 16.24 -9.86
N ILE A 288 16.65 15.14 -9.12
CA ILE A 288 17.56 14.05 -9.48
C ILE A 288 17.00 13.26 -10.67
N LEU A 289 15.69 12.97 -10.65
CA LEU A 289 15.07 11.96 -11.49
C LEU A 289 14.42 12.51 -12.77
N ARG A 290 14.00 13.78 -12.79
CA ARG A 290 13.52 14.48 -14.01
C ARG A 290 14.64 14.85 -14.98
N ARG A 291 15.92 14.70 -14.62
CA ARG A 291 17.05 15.01 -15.51
C ARG A 291 17.13 14.13 -16.76
N LYS A 292 16.28 13.09 -16.85
CA LYS A 292 16.23 12.14 -17.96
C LYS A 292 14.78 12.00 -18.42
N ASP A 293 14.48 12.56 -19.59
CA ASP A 293 13.23 12.34 -20.33
C ASP A 293 13.15 10.91 -20.91
N ASP A 294 14.15 10.08 -20.64
CA ASP A 294 14.33 8.75 -21.19
C ASP A 294 13.48 7.71 -20.43
N ASP A 295 12.77 6.86 -21.19
CA ASP A 295 11.88 5.79 -20.69
C ASP A 295 12.57 4.70 -19.83
N LEU A 296 13.85 4.86 -19.46
CA LEU A 296 14.67 3.84 -18.81
C LEU A 296 14.58 3.80 -17.27
N GLY A 297 13.88 4.76 -16.64
CA GLY A 297 13.75 4.83 -15.18
C GLY A 297 15.03 5.28 -14.45
N ALA A 298 14.99 5.25 -13.12
CA ALA A 298 16.11 5.68 -12.28
C ALA A 298 17.34 4.74 -12.41
N SER A 299 18.49 5.29 -12.75
CA SER A 299 19.76 4.54 -12.82
C SER A 299 20.40 4.37 -11.43
N ALA A 300 21.37 3.46 -11.32
CA ALA A 300 22.15 3.29 -10.09
C ALA A 300 22.86 4.59 -9.63
N ALA A 301 23.26 5.44 -10.58
CA ALA A 301 23.85 6.74 -10.29
C ALA A 301 22.82 7.73 -9.71
N ASP A 302 21.58 7.68 -10.18
CA ASP A 302 20.50 8.54 -9.67
C ASP A 302 20.20 8.15 -8.21
N TRP A 303 20.12 6.85 -7.90
CA TRP A 303 19.99 6.36 -6.52
C TRP A 303 21.19 6.72 -5.62
N ALA A 304 22.40 6.69 -6.16
CA ALA A 304 23.58 7.17 -5.44
C ALA A 304 23.46 8.66 -5.09
N MET A 305 22.88 9.46 -5.98
CA MET A 305 22.63 10.88 -5.75
C MET A 305 21.53 11.12 -4.71
N VAL A 306 20.44 10.34 -4.73
CA VAL A 306 19.38 10.37 -3.70
C VAL A 306 19.99 10.09 -2.32
N ARG A 307 20.86 9.09 -2.23
CA ARG A 307 21.60 8.77 -1.00
C ARG A 307 22.52 9.90 -0.57
N GLN A 308 23.35 10.39 -1.49
CA GLN A 308 24.34 11.44 -1.21
C GLN A 308 23.68 12.74 -0.72
N ARG A 309 22.54 13.11 -1.31
CA ARG A 309 21.76 14.30 -0.93
C ARG A 309 20.82 14.07 0.26
N ARG A 310 20.76 12.84 0.79
CA ARG A 310 19.88 12.44 1.90
C ARG A 310 18.40 12.74 1.64
N CYS A 311 17.94 12.43 0.43
CA CYS A 311 16.57 12.74 0.01
C CYS A 311 15.59 11.63 0.40
N PHE A 312 15.62 11.25 1.67
CA PHE A 312 14.84 10.16 2.25
C PHE A 312 14.82 10.30 3.78
N TYR A 313 13.85 9.65 4.42
CA TYR A 313 13.78 9.53 5.88
C TYR A 313 14.45 8.24 6.34
N GLU A 314 15.15 8.29 7.46
CA GLU A 314 15.64 7.07 8.13
C GLU A 314 14.52 6.47 8.97
N THR A 315 14.24 5.18 8.77
CA THR A 315 13.28 4.42 9.56
C THR A 315 13.96 3.21 10.20
N PRO A 316 13.32 2.52 11.17
CA PRO A 316 13.84 1.26 11.70
C PRO A 316 14.06 0.17 10.63
N HIS A 317 13.40 0.29 9.47
CA HIS A 317 13.50 -0.65 8.35
C HIS A 317 14.37 -0.09 7.20
N GLY A 318 15.08 1.01 7.42
CA GLY A 318 15.97 1.65 6.44
C GLY A 318 15.42 2.95 5.87
N GLY A 319 16.11 3.46 4.85
CA GLY A 319 15.75 4.71 4.20
C GLY A 319 14.44 4.59 3.42
N VAL A 320 13.55 5.57 3.52
CA VAL A 320 12.28 5.63 2.77
C VAL A 320 12.13 7.00 2.12
N THR A 321 11.93 7.02 0.81
CA THR A 321 11.57 8.24 0.07
C THR A 321 10.06 8.42 0.19
N ASN A 322 9.58 9.32 1.05
CA ASN A 322 8.15 9.53 1.21
C ASN A 322 7.67 10.80 0.52
N TYR A 323 7.01 10.63 -0.63
CA TYR A 323 6.50 11.74 -1.42
C TYR A 323 5.15 12.23 -0.92
N ASP A 324 4.25 11.33 -0.53
CA ASP A 324 2.88 11.71 -0.14
C ASP A 324 2.78 12.10 1.34
N GLY A 325 3.76 11.74 2.15
CA GLY A 325 3.65 11.86 3.61
C GLY A 325 2.66 10.83 4.15
N LEU A 326 2.97 10.22 5.28
CA LEU A 326 2.24 9.08 5.82
C LEU A 326 2.08 9.21 7.33
N LEU A 327 0.85 9.18 7.80
CA LEU A 327 0.52 9.17 9.22
C LEU A 327 -0.39 7.97 9.54
N ILE A 328 0.06 7.12 10.47
CA ILE A 328 -0.65 5.93 10.92
C ILE A 328 -0.94 6.08 12.41
N LEU A 329 -2.22 6.13 12.75
CA LEU A 329 -2.70 6.39 14.11
C LEU A 329 -3.64 5.27 14.57
N ALA A 330 -3.60 4.94 15.87
CA ALA A 330 -4.55 4.03 16.49
C ALA A 330 -5.17 4.62 17.76
N THR A 331 -6.40 4.21 18.08
CA THR A 331 -7.06 4.60 19.32
C THR A 331 -6.54 3.81 20.52
N LEU A 332 -6.54 4.42 21.71
CA LEU A 332 -6.16 3.76 22.97
C LEU A 332 -6.98 2.48 23.22
N GLY A 333 -8.29 2.52 22.95
CA GLY A 333 -9.18 1.37 23.07
C GLY A 333 -8.82 0.21 22.15
N GLY A 334 -8.22 0.49 20.98
CA GLY A 334 -7.69 -0.51 20.07
C GLY A 334 -6.36 -1.14 20.53
N CYS A 335 -5.56 -0.42 21.32
CA CYS A 335 -4.24 -0.87 21.78
C CYS A 335 -4.27 -1.55 23.17
N GLN A 336 -5.08 -1.07 24.11
CA GLN A 336 -5.05 -1.53 25.51
C GLN A 336 -5.50 -2.99 25.71
N GLN A 337 -6.25 -3.58 24.78
CA GLN A 337 -6.69 -4.97 24.94
C GLN A 337 -5.63 -6.02 24.58
N ASN A 338 -4.47 -5.62 24.03
CA ASN A 338 -3.48 -6.58 23.51
C ASN A 338 -2.05 -6.40 24.07
N LEU A 339 -1.72 -5.30 24.73
CA LEU A 339 -0.45 -5.19 25.50
C LEU A 339 -0.40 -6.10 26.74
N LEU A 340 -1.46 -6.87 26.99
CA LEU A 340 -1.49 -7.92 28.03
C LEU A 340 -1.22 -9.32 27.47
N ASN A 341 -1.04 -9.48 26.15
CA ASN A 341 -0.84 -10.78 25.49
C ASN A 341 0.40 -10.86 24.56
N GLU A 342 1.21 -9.80 24.50
CA GLU A 342 2.57 -9.78 23.93
C GLU A 342 3.55 -9.48 25.07
#